data_AF-A0A9E6K088-F1
#
_entry.id   AF-A0A9E6K088-F1
#
_cell.length_a   1.000
_cell.length_b   1.000
_cell.length_c   1.000
_cell.angle_alpha   90.00
_cell.angle_beta   90.00
_cell.angle_gamma   90.00
#
_symmetry.space_group_name_H-M   'P 1'
#
loop_
_entity.id
_entity.type
_entity.pdbx_description
1 polymer ?
#
loop_
_entity_poly.entity_id
_entity_poly.type
_entity_poly.pdbx_seq_one_letter_code
_entity_poly.pdbx_strand_id
1 'polypeptide(L)'
;MLEKIFSIIFIIFTSFLPLVFWAYIFSYIDSSLLNKKRFLLGIFAGAISVLPFLYFEKITKITYFSFFDVFSFAKEITNFSSLILFSFSLFSFLFLLFLFSLFIGFFMKIKGKIMIFSLKIFSFFFVFTLFISGLFYLFHLFFITFPDLNFLLDETIYFGTNIFQTFKLLIFYYFIIAIIEESAKYFHFLHSSIFSDKSLKELVLYGIFIALGFSFIENILYFTNIFFATGFSSTLLTTYFFRSVFSIFLHILCSSIIVYSFAFCITKYQNFIFLKYIKRFLIALFLAVFLHSFFDIALSLGISFIIFLYFLGGYIYVSSIFYKEEKL
;
A
#
# COMPACT_ATOMS: atom_id res chain seq x y z
N MET A 1 13.28 -29.26 12.18
CA MET A 1 13.81 -28.31 11.16
C MET A 1 13.19 -28.54 9.79
N LEU A 2 13.22 -29.77 9.27
CA LEU A 2 12.59 -30.15 7.99
C LEU A 2 11.09 -29.80 7.91
N GLU A 3 10.31 -30.08 8.95
CA GLU A 3 8.87 -29.74 9.00
C GLU A 3 8.63 -28.24 8.82
N LYS A 4 9.40 -27.39 9.52
CA LYS A 4 9.28 -25.92 9.38
C LYS A 4 9.60 -25.45 7.96
N ILE A 5 10.60 -26.05 7.32
CA ILE A 5 10.96 -25.74 5.93
C ILE A 5 9.80 -26.15 5.00
N PHE A 6 9.25 -27.35 5.18
CA PHE A 6 8.11 -27.82 4.38
C PHE A 6 6.88 -26.93 4.54
N SER A 7 6.55 -26.52 5.78
CA SER A 7 5.45 -25.59 6.05
C SER A 7 5.64 -24.25 5.36
N ILE A 8 6.85 -23.68 5.38
CA ILE A 8 7.15 -22.42 4.70
C ILE A 8 7.00 -22.57 3.18
N ILE A 9 7.51 -23.67 2.59
CA ILE A 9 7.36 -23.95 1.16
C ILE A 9 5.88 -24.06 0.79
N PHE A 10 5.10 -24.78 1.59
CA PHE A 10 3.66 -24.90 1.39
C PHE A 10 2.97 -23.54 1.44
N ILE A 11 3.26 -22.70 2.44
CA ILE A 11 2.70 -21.34 2.55
C ILE A 11 3.06 -20.50 1.32
N ILE A 12 4.33 -20.49 0.91
CA ILE A 12 4.77 -19.76 -0.28
C ILE A 12 3.98 -20.22 -1.51
N PHE A 13 3.81 -21.53 -1.70
CA PHE A 13 3.05 -22.07 -2.82
C PHE A 13 1.57 -21.66 -2.76
N THR A 14 0.93 -21.77 -1.60
CA THR A 14 -0.48 -21.38 -1.44
C THR A 14 -0.71 -19.89 -1.65
N SER A 15 0.20 -19.01 -1.20
CA SER A 15 0.16 -17.58 -1.45
C SER A 15 0.37 -17.22 -2.93
N PHE A 16 1.08 -18.06 -3.68
CA PHE A 16 1.38 -17.81 -5.08
C PHE A 16 0.18 -18.06 -6.00
N LEU A 17 -0.70 -19.02 -5.66
CA LEU A 17 -1.85 -19.38 -6.50
C LEU A 17 -2.81 -18.20 -6.76
N PRO A 18 -3.29 -17.44 -5.74
CA PRO A 18 -4.14 -16.27 -5.97
C PRO A 18 -3.46 -15.18 -6.80
N LEU A 19 -2.15 -14.97 -6.60
CA LEU A 19 -1.37 -14.01 -7.38
C LEU A 19 -1.40 -14.34 -8.87
N VAL A 20 -1.18 -15.60 -9.24
CA VAL A 20 -1.22 -16.04 -10.64
C VAL A 20 -2.63 -15.91 -11.22
N PHE A 21 -3.64 -16.31 -10.45
CA PHE A 21 -5.04 -16.21 -10.84
C PHE A 21 -5.44 -14.77 -11.19
N TRP A 22 -5.17 -13.81 -10.29
CA TRP A 22 -5.48 -12.40 -10.52
C TRP A 22 -4.65 -11.78 -11.66
N ALA A 23 -3.36 -12.12 -11.75
CA ALA A 23 -2.51 -11.67 -12.85
C ALA A 23 -3.03 -12.13 -14.21
N TYR A 24 -3.52 -13.37 -14.29
CA TYR A 24 -4.13 -13.92 -15.50
C TYR A 24 -5.42 -13.18 -15.86
N ILE A 25 -6.34 -12.98 -14.91
CA ILE A 25 -7.59 -12.25 -15.13
C ILE A 25 -7.34 -10.87 -15.73
N PHE A 26 -6.48 -10.05 -15.10
CA PHE A 26 -6.25 -8.68 -15.59
C PHE A 26 -5.44 -8.62 -16.88
N SER A 27 -4.56 -9.60 -17.14
CA SER A 27 -3.89 -9.68 -18.45
C SER A 27 -4.86 -10.06 -19.56
N TYR A 28 -5.79 -10.97 -19.28
CA TYR A 28 -6.86 -11.34 -20.20
C TYR A 28 -7.78 -10.15 -20.52
N ILE A 29 -8.19 -9.39 -19.49
CA ILE A 29 -9.01 -8.19 -19.64
C ILE A 29 -8.31 -7.11 -20.48
N ASP A 30 -6.99 -6.94 -20.34
CA ASP A 30 -6.20 -6.00 -21.13
C ASP A 30 -5.99 -6.44 -22.60
N SER A 31 -6.45 -7.65 -22.99
CA SER A 31 -6.19 -8.28 -24.29
C SER A 31 -4.69 -8.42 -24.65
N SER A 32 -3.79 -8.19 -23.68
CA SER A 32 -2.36 -8.34 -23.87
C SER A 32 -1.91 -9.72 -23.39
N LEU A 33 -1.12 -10.42 -24.21
CA LEU A 33 -0.47 -11.65 -23.77
C LEU A 33 0.35 -11.33 -22.51
N LEU A 34 0.22 -12.16 -21.47
CA LEU A 34 0.97 -12.04 -20.22
C LEU A 34 2.47 -12.04 -20.54
N ASN A 35 3.05 -10.86 -20.66
CA ASN A 35 4.46 -10.71 -20.92
C ASN A 35 5.23 -11.10 -19.65
N LYS A 36 5.89 -12.26 -19.69
CA LYS A 36 6.64 -12.85 -18.57
C LYS A 36 7.60 -11.85 -17.92
N LYS A 37 8.30 -11.04 -18.73
CA LYS A 37 9.25 -10.04 -18.22
C LYS A 37 8.52 -8.93 -17.46
N ARG A 38 7.45 -8.37 -18.02
CA ARG A 38 6.64 -7.32 -17.36
C ARG A 38 6.04 -7.82 -16.05
N PHE A 39 5.48 -9.04 -16.09
CA PHE A 39 4.90 -9.69 -14.92
C PHE A 39 5.94 -9.89 -13.81
N LEU A 40 7.06 -10.56 -14.12
CA LEU A 40 8.10 -10.83 -13.12
C LEU A 40 8.66 -9.53 -12.52
N LEU A 41 8.99 -8.53 -13.35
CA LEU A 41 9.51 -7.25 -12.84
C LEU A 41 8.52 -6.54 -11.92
N GLY A 42 7.22 -6.55 -12.26
CA GLY A 42 6.18 -5.97 -11.42
C GLY A 42 6.03 -6.70 -10.08
N ILE A 43 5.93 -8.04 -10.12
CA ILE A 43 5.86 -8.86 -8.91
C ILE A 43 7.09 -8.64 -8.02
N PHE A 44 8.30 -8.66 -8.58
CA PHE A 44 9.53 -8.44 -7.81
C PHE A 44 9.59 -7.03 -7.23
N ALA A 45 9.25 -5.99 -8.00
CA ALA A 45 9.23 -4.62 -7.51
C ALA A 45 8.21 -4.46 -6.35
N GLY A 46 7.04 -5.07 -6.48
CA GLY A 46 6.02 -5.11 -5.42
C GLY A 46 6.50 -5.86 -4.17
N ALA A 47 7.03 -7.07 -4.34
CA ALA A 47 7.52 -7.89 -3.24
C ALA A 47 8.65 -7.20 -2.45
N ILE A 48 9.58 -6.57 -3.17
CA ILE A 48 10.67 -5.84 -2.55
C ILE A 48 10.15 -4.59 -1.82
N SER A 49 9.12 -3.92 -2.34
CA SER A 49 8.57 -2.70 -1.72
C SER A 49 8.01 -2.89 -0.31
N VAL A 50 7.65 -4.13 0.05
CA VAL A 50 7.16 -4.46 1.39
C VAL A 50 8.31 -4.55 2.42
N LEU A 51 9.55 -4.82 1.99
CA LEU A 51 10.65 -5.15 2.91
C LEU A 51 10.94 -4.06 3.95
N PRO A 52 11.07 -2.76 3.61
CA PRO A 52 11.39 -1.76 4.62
C PRO A 52 10.27 -1.58 5.65
N PHE A 53 9.03 -1.85 5.25
CA PHE A 53 7.88 -1.85 6.14
C PHE A 53 7.88 -3.06 7.08
N LEU A 54 8.10 -4.27 6.55
CA LEU A 54 8.07 -5.50 7.36
C LEU A 54 9.21 -5.59 8.37
N TYR A 55 10.38 -5.13 7.95
CA TYR A 55 11.56 -5.11 8.80
C TYR A 55 11.73 -3.80 9.56
N PHE A 56 10.73 -2.92 9.51
CA PHE A 56 10.78 -1.61 10.13
C PHE A 56 11.24 -1.65 11.59
N GLU A 57 10.59 -2.45 12.43
CA GLU A 57 10.95 -2.56 13.86
C GLU A 57 12.40 -3.08 14.05
N LYS A 58 12.87 -3.94 13.15
CA LYS A 58 14.26 -4.42 13.19
C LYS A 58 15.23 -3.33 12.71
N ILE A 59 14.87 -2.58 11.68
CA ILE A 59 15.64 -1.46 11.15
C ILE A 59 15.77 -0.36 12.20
N THR A 60 14.70 -0.01 12.91
CA THR A 60 14.74 0.99 13.99
C THR A 60 15.65 0.54 15.14
N LYS A 61 15.55 -0.74 15.55
CA LYS A 61 16.43 -1.32 16.58
C LYS A 61 17.91 -1.36 16.18
N ILE A 62 18.22 -1.77 14.95
CA ILE A 62 19.61 -1.90 14.47
C ILE A 62 20.26 -0.52 14.30
N THR A 63 19.52 0.44 13.76
CA THR A 63 20.08 1.74 13.41
C THR A 63 20.10 2.71 14.60
N TYR A 64 19.42 2.39 15.71
CA TYR A 64 19.19 3.28 16.85
C TYR A 64 18.50 4.60 16.48
N PHE A 65 17.89 4.70 15.30
CA PHE A 65 17.13 5.87 14.87
C PHE A 65 15.68 5.75 15.36
N SER A 66 15.43 6.25 16.58
CA SER A 66 14.08 6.35 17.14
C SER A 66 13.13 7.15 16.24
N PHE A 67 13.64 8.13 15.49
CA PHE A 67 12.87 8.93 14.54
C PHE A 67 12.18 8.12 13.44
N PHE A 68 12.58 6.89 13.18
CA PHE A 68 11.81 6.07 12.26
C PHE A 68 10.51 5.54 12.89
N ASP A 69 10.39 5.43 14.22
CA ASP A 69 9.22 4.86 14.91
C ASP A 69 7.94 5.73 14.84
N VAL A 70 7.32 5.75 13.65
CA VAL A 70 6.10 6.52 13.36
C VAL A 70 4.99 6.22 14.39
N PHE A 71 4.87 4.96 14.83
CA PHE A 71 3.78 4.56 15.72
C PHE A 71 4.01 4.98 17.18
N SER A 72 5.27 5.06 17.64
CA SER A 72 5.57 5.64 18.95
C SER A 72 5.18 7.12 18.96
N PHE A 73 5.63 7.90 17.97
CA PHE A 73 5.30 9.33 17.90
C PHE A 73 3.81 9.60 17.67
N ALA A 74 3.14 8.73 16.90
CA ALA A 74 1.68 8.77 16.70
C ALA A 74 0.90 8.74 18.01
N LYS A 75 1.31 7.89 18.96
CA LYS A 75 0.65 7.75 20.27
C LYS A 75 0.85 8.97 21.16
N GLU A 76 1.93 9.72 20.96
CA GLU A 76 2.32 10.86 21.79
C GLU A 76 1.76 12.22 21.30
N ILE A 77 1.01 12.25 20.20
CA ILE A 77 0.43 13.50 19.65
C ILE A 77 -0.56 14.08 20.65
N THR A 78 -0.15 15.12 21.34
CA THR A 78 -0.95 15.85 22.35
C THR A 78 -0.87 17.37 22.15
N ASN A 79 0.20 17.86 21.54
CA ASN A 79 0.45 19.28 21.29
C ASN A 79 1.18 19.50 19.97
N PHE A 80 1.38 20.77 19.59
CA PHE A 80 2.05 21.14 18.33
C PHE A 80 3.51 20.64 18.24
N SER A 81 4.24 20.53 19.35
CA SER A 81 5.62 20.01 19.33
C SER A 81 5.65 18.52 18.99
N SER A 82 4.82 17.71 19.67
CA SER A 82 4.66 16.28 19.37
C SER A 82 4.16 16.04 17.94
N LEU A 83 3.37 16.97 17.40
CA LEU A 83 2.93 16.93 16.01
C LEU A 83 4.09 17.08 15.02
N ILE A 84 5.00 18.02 15.27
CA ILE A 84 6.19 18.22 14.43
C ILE A 84 7.07 16.96 14.46
N LEU A 85 7.28 16.37 15.63
CA LEU A 85 8.06 15.14 15.79
C LEU A 85 7.43 13.97 15.01
N PHE A 86 6.12 13.79 15.13
CA PHE A 86 5.38 12.81 14.33
C PHE A 86 5.53 13.07 12.82
N SER A 87 5.38 14.33 12.38
CA SER A 87 5.54 14.72 10.98
C SER A 87 6.92 14.36 10.44
N PHE A 88 7.95 14.70 11.23
CA PHE A 88 9.34 14.41 10.90
C PHE A 88 9.61 12.91 10.85
N SER A 89 9.02 12.14 11.76
CA SER A 89 9.13 10.69 11.80
C SER A 89 8.51 10.04 10.56
N LEU A 90 7.26 10.40 10.24
CA LEU A 90 6.56 9.92 9.06
C LEU A 90 7.32 10.28 7.78
N PHE A 91 7.79 11.52 7.67
CA PHE A 91 8.60 11.95 6.53
C PHE A 91 9.90 11.15 6.41
N SER A 92 10.64 10.98 7.50
CA SER A 92 11.89 10.23 7.52
C SER A 92 11.69 8.79 7.09
N PHE A 93 10.58 8.17 7.50
CA PHE A 93 10.24 6.83 7.08
C PHE A 93 9.86 6.76 5.59
N LEU A 94 9.04 7.68 5.08
CA LEU A 94 8.73 7.76 3.65
C LEU A 94 10.00 8.07 2.82
N PHE A 95 10.95 8.82 3.37
CA PHE A 95 12.24 9.06 2.74
C PHE A 95 13.08 7.78 2.63
N LEU A 96 13.11 6.96 3.68
CA LEU A 96 13.77 5.65 3.64
C LEU A 96 13.17 4.77 2.54
N LEU A 97 11.83 4.72 2.43
CA LEU A 97 11.14 4.00 1.36
C LEU A 97 11.49 4.53 -0.03
N PHE A 98 11.54 5.85 -0.17
CA PHE A 98 11.96 6.50 -1.41
C PHE A 98 13.40 6.12 -1.80
N LEU A 99 14.36 6.25 -0.88
CA LEU A 99 15.76 5.89 -1.12
C LEU A 99 15.91 4.42 -1.49
N PHE A 100 15.20 3.53 -0.79
CA PHE A 100 15.20 2.11 -1.07
C PHE A 100 14.67 1.81 -2.48
N SER A 101 13.54 2.42 -2.85
CA SER A 101 12.98 2.28 -4.21
C SER A 101 13.90 2.87 -5.29
N LEU A 102 14.60 3.97 -4.99
CA LEU A 102 15.55 4.61 -5.90
C LEU A 102 16.77 3.73 -6.11
N PHE A 103 17.29 3.10 -5.05
CA PHE A 103 18.38 2.13 -5.12
C PHE A 103 18.03 0.99 -6.07
N ILE A 104 16.83 0.40 -5.95
CA ILE A 104 16.36 -0.65 -6.86
C ILE A 104 16.23 -0.13 -8.28
N GLY A 105 15.65 1.06 -8.42
CA GLY A 105 15.52 1.75 -9.70
C GLY A 105 16.86 1.99 -10.41
N PHE A 106 17.92 2.30 -9.66
CA PHE A 106 19.26 2.44 -10.18
C PHE A 106 19.76 1.14 -10.84
N PHE A 107 19.57 -0.02 -10.19
CA PHE A 107 19.88 -1.32 -10.81
C PHE A 107 19.05 -1.62 -12.05
N MET A 108 17.85 -1.06 -12.13
CA MET A 108 16.97 -1.17 -13.29
C MET A 108 17.31 -0.19 -14.44
N LYS A 109 18.39 0.60 -14.31
CA LYS A 109 18.84 1.61 -15.30
C LYS A 109 17.79 2.70 -15.57
N ILE A 110 17.28 3.35 -14.51
CA ILE A 110 16.42 4.53 -14.62
C ILE A 110 17.04 5.60 -15.54
N LYS A 111 16.23 6.19 -16.43
CA LYS A 111 16.60 7.36 -17.25
C LYS A 111 16.66 8.63 -16.40
N GLY A 112 17.62 9.53 -16.66
CA GLY A 112 17.83 10.75 -15.86
C GLY A 112 16.61 11.69 -15.72
N LYS A 113 15.72 11.76 -16.73
CA LYS A 113 14.47 12.54 -16.65
C LYS A 113 13.52 12.05 -15.55
N ILE A 114 13.44 10.74 -15.33
CA ILE A 114 12.60 10.12 -14.30
C ILE A 114 13.19 10.41 -12.91
N MET A 115 14.52 10.41 -12.77
CA MET A 115 15.17 10.72 -11.51
C MET A 115 14.91 12.17 -11.05
N ILE A 116 15.01 13.14 -11.96
CA ILE A 116 14.67 14.54 -11.64
C ILE A 116 13.19 14.66 -11.23
N PHE A 117 12.32 13.93 -11.92
CA PHE A 117 10.90 13.93 -11.63
C PHE A 117 10.58 13.27 -10.28
N SER A 118 11.21 12.14 -9.97
CA SER A 118 11.03 11.44 -8.70
C SER A 118 11.53 12.26 -7.53
N LEU A 119 12.63 13.00 -7.70
CA LEU A 119 13.11 13.96 -6.72
C LEU A 119 12.09 15.10 -6.49
N LYS A 120 11.47 15.64 -7.54
CA LYS A 120 10.42 16.67 -7.39
C LYS A 120 9.19 16.15 -6.64
N ILE A 121 8.76 14.92 -6.95
CA ILE A 121 7.69 14.26 -6.19
C ILE A 121 8.11 14.12 -4.72
N PHE A 122 9.32 13.63 -4.48
CA PHE A 122 9.80 13.40 -3.13
C PHE A 122 9.88 14.69 -2.31
N SER A 123 10.37 15.79 -2.88
CA SER A 123 10.33 17.10 -2.21
C SER A 123 8.91 17.55 -1.87
N PHE A 124 7.94 17.23 -2.73
CA PHE A 124 6.53 17.52 -2.45
C PHE A 124 5.99 16.65 -1.29
N PHE A 125 6.45 15.40 -1.16
CA PHE A 125 6.06 14.53 -0.04
C PHE A 125 6.41 15.12 1.32
N PHE A 126 7.47 15.94 1.44
CA PHE A 126 7.75 16.67 2.68
C PHE A 126 6.60 17.58 3.09
N VAL A 127 6.15 18.44 2.18
CA VAL A 127 5.01 19.35 2.41
C VAL A 127 3.73 18.55 2.67
N PHE A 128 3.52 17.46 1.93
CA PHE A 128 2.39 16.56 2.14
C PHE A 128 2.40 15.94 3.55
N THR A 129 3.54 15.47 4.06
CA THR A 129 3.62 14.90 5.42
C THR A 129 3.30 15.91 6.52
N LEU A 130 3.71 17.18 6.36
CA LEU A 130 3.31 18.26 7.27
C LEU A 130 1.80 18.50 7.25
N PHE A 131 1.21 18.53 6.05
CA PHE A 131 -0.24 18.69 5.88
C PHE A 131 -1.02 17.53 6.50
N ILE A 132 -0.63 16.29 6.22
CA ILE A 132 -1.23 15.08 6.78
C ILE A 132 -1.14 15.08 8.30
N SER A 133 0.01 15.46 8.85
CA SER A 133 0.17 15.56 10.29
C SER A 133 -0.78 16.61 10.86
N GLY A 134 -0.88 17.79 10.25
CA GLY A 134 -1.91 18.78 10.60
C GLY A 134 -3.33 18.21 10.65
N LEU A 135 -3.73 17.41 9.66
CA LEU A 135 -5.03 16.72 9.68
C LEU A 135 -5.15 15.73 10.84
N PHE A 136 -4.10 14.98 11.15
CA PHE A 136 -4.08 14.08 12.30
C PHE A 136 -4.20 14.81 13.63
N TYR A 137 -3.61 16.00 13.78
CA TYR A 137 -3.80 16.83 14.96
C TYR A 137 -5.24 17.32 15.08
N LEU A 138 -5.84 17.79 13.99
CA LEU A 138 -7.26 18.18 13.97
C LEU A 138 -8.18 17.01 14.32
N PHE A 139 -7.86 15.82 13.80
CA PHE A 139 -8.57 14.59 14.14
C PHE A 139 -8.40 14.22 15.62
N HIS A 140 -7.19 14.39 16.17
CA HIS A 140 -6.96 14.18 17.59
C HIS A 140 -7.81 15.12 18.45
N LEU A 141 -7.84 16.42 18.10
CA LEU A 141 -8.67 17.44 18.75
C LEU A 141 -10.16 17.10 18.66
N PHE A 142 -10.64 16.63 17.50
CA PHE A 142 -12.02 16.21 17.32
C PHE A 142 -12.46 15.18 18.37
N PHE A 143 -11.64 14.16 18.64
CA PHE A 143 -11.96 13.17 19.68
C PHE A 143 -11.80 13.68 21.11
N ILE A 144 -11.02 14.73 21.34
CA ILE A 144 -11.03 15.42 22.65
C ILE A 144 -12.35 16.15 22.83
N THR A 145 -12.84 16.82 21.77
CA THR A 145 -14.10 17.56 21.79
C THR A 145 -15.32 16.64 21.89
N PHE A 146 -15.28 15.47 21.25
CA PHE A 146 -16.36 14.48 21.22
C PHE A 146 -15.89 13.14 21.82
N PRO A 147 -15.72 13.06 23.15
CA PRO A 147 -15.18 11.87 23.81
C PRO A 147 -16.06 10.63 23.61
N ASP A 148 -17.38 10.81 23.49
CA ASP A 148 -18.34 9.71 23.29
C ASP A 148 -18.13 8.93 21.99
N LEU A 149 -17.47 9.54 20.99
CA LEU A 149 -17.13 8.87 19.73
C LEU A 149 -15.89 7.97 19.87
N ASN A 150 -15.09 8.12 20.92
CA ASN A 150 -13.91 7.30 21.19
C ASN A 150 -14.24 6.13 22.13
N PHE A 151 -15.11 5.24 21.68
CA PHE A 151 -15.50 4.07 22.46
C PHE A 151 -14.38 3.03 22.55
N LEU A 152 -14.44 2.23 23.63
CA LEU A 152 -13.61 1.04 23.79
C LEU A 152 -14.12 -0.05 22.85
N LEU A 153 -13.20 -0.76 22.22
CA LEU A 153 -13.54 -1.91 21.38
C LEU A 153 -13.89 -3.10 22.28
N ASP A 154 -14.96 -3.83 21.92
CA ASP A 154 -15.42 -5.01 22.67
C ASP A 154 -14.33 -6.09 22.76
N GLU A 155 -13.52 -6.22 21.71
CA GLU A 155 -12.35 -7.09 21.67
C GLU A 155 -11.09 -6.26 21.42
N THR A 156 -10.02 -6.54 22.18
CA THR A 156 -8.71 -5.94 21.94
C THR A 156 -8.14 -6.43 20.62
N ILE A 157 -7.92 -5.52 19.68
CA ILE A 157 -7.38 -5.86 18.36
C ILE A 157 -5.86 -5.81 18.45
N TYR A 158 -5.20 -6.88 17.99
CA TYR A 158 -3.75 -7.00 17.97
C TYR A 158 -3.23 -6.91 16.54
N PHE A 159 -2.22 -6.06 16.32
CA PHE A 159 -1.45 -6.04 15.08
C PHE A 159 0.05 -6.04 15.39
N GLY A 160 0.72 -7.17 15.14
CA GLY A 160 2.09 -7.38 15.60
C GLY A 160 2.16 -7.27 17.13
N THR A 161 2.95 -6.31 17.61
CA THR A 161 3.08 -5.99 19.05
C THR A 161 2.16 -4.85 19.52
N ASN A 162 1.40 -4.24 18.61
CA ASN A 162 0.51 -3.11 18.94
C ASN A 162 -0.86 -3.61 19.40
N ILE A 163 -1.37 -3.00 20.48
CA ILE A 163 -2.68 -3.28 21.08
C ILE A 163 -3.59 -2.09 20.81
N PHE A 164 -4.75 -2.33 20.21
CA PHE A 164 -5.78 -1.34 19.96
C PHE A 164 -6.98 -1.57 20.86
N GLN A 165 -7.17 -0.63 21.79
CA GLN A 165 -8.28 -0.68 22.76
C GLN A 165 -9.39 0.31 22.42
N THR A 166 -9.13 1.30 21.56
CA THR A 166 -10.07 2.38 21.24
C THR A 166 -10.25 2.54 19.74
N PHE A 167 -11.45 2.99 19.34
CA PHE A 167 -11.78 3.24 17.94
C PHE A 167 -10.89 4.32 17.29
N LYS A 168 -10.56 5.39 18.02
CA LYS A 168 -9.64 6.44 17.54
C LYS A 168 -8.28 5.85 17.15
N LEU A 169 -7.70 5.00 18.00
CA LEU A 169 -6.38 4.44 17.77
C LEU A 169 -6.39 3.48 16.57
N LEU A 170 -7.48 2.72 16.40
CA LEU A 170 -7.70 1.84 15.24
C LEU A 170 -7.69 2.64 13.93
N ILE A 171 -8.49 3.72 13.84
CA ILE A 171 -8.54 4.56 12.63
C ILE A 171 -7.17 5.18 12.35
N PHE A 172 -6.55 5.75 13.39
CA PHE A 172 -5.26 6.42 13.26
C PHE A 172 -4.19 5.48 12.72
N TYR A 173 -4.16 4.26 13.25
CA TYR A 173 -3.20 3.23 12.86
C TYR A 173 -3.35 2.81 11.40
N TYR A 174 -4.55 2.39 11.00
CA TYR A 174 -4.79 1.93 9.64
C TYR A 174 -4.66 3.03 8.60
N PHE A 175 -4.96 4.28 8.95
CA PHE A 175 -4.70 5.40 8.04
C PHE A 175 -3.21 5.62 7.81
N ILE A 176 -2.37 5.55 8.85
CA ILE A 176 -0.90 5.66 8.71
C ILE A 176 -0.34 4.51 7.88
N ILE A 177 -0.75 3.27 8.16
CA ILE A 177 -0.31 2.10 7.39
C ILE A 177 -0.68 2.27 5.93
N ALA A 178 -1.94 2.63 5.64
CA ALA A 178 -2.39 2.83 4.28
C ALA A 178 -1.56 3.90 3.55
N ILE A 179 -1.21 5.03 4.19
CA ILE A 179 -0.31 6.04 3.61
C ILE A 179 1.04 5.41 3.25
N ILE A 180 1.63 4.69 4.19
CA ILE A 180 2.94 4.05 4.03
C ILE A 180 2.93 3.05 2.87
N GLU A 181 1.96 2.14 2.87
CA GLU A 181 1.91 1.05 1.89
C GLU A 181 1.61 1.55 0.48
N GLU A 182 0.62 2.45 0.34
CA GLU A 182 0.30 3.04 -0.96
C GLU A 182 1.45 3.90 -1.50
N SER A 183 2.14 4.63 -0.63
CA SER A 183 3.33 5.40 -1.02
C SER A 183 4.49 4.49 -1.43
N ALA A 184 4.73 3.38 -0.71
CA ALA A 184 5.77 2.41 -1.01
C ALA A 184 5.57 1.78 -2.41
N LYS A 185 4.34 1.34 -2.71
CA LYS A 185 3.96 0.81 -4.03
C LYS A 185 4.13 1.87 -5.11
N TYR A 186 3.69 3.10 -4.85
CA TYR A 186 3.82 4.19 -5.81
C TYR A 186 5.28 4.52 -6.14
N PHE A 187 6.17 4.61 -5.15
CA PHE A 187 7.59 4.89 -5.40
C PHE A 187 8.27 3.76 -6.20
N HIS A 188 7.95 2.50 -5.92
CA HIS A 188 8.46 1.37 -6.71
C HIS A 188 7.91 1.36 -8.12
N PHE A 189 6.61 1.67 -8.29
CA PHE A 189 6.03 1.86 -9.60
C PHE A 189 6.76 2.97 -10.38
N LEU A 190 6.95 4.15 -9.77
CA LEU A 190 7.61 5.28 -10.40
C LEU A 190 9.02 4.90 -10.89
N HIS A 191 9.81 4.27 -10.04
CA HIS A 191 11.20 3.91 -10.34
C HIS A 191 11.35 2.70 -11.28
N SER A 192 10.38 1.79 -11.30
CA SER A 192 10.40 0.62 -12.20
C SER A 192 9.56 0.80 -13.47
N SER A 193 8.80 1.89 -13.60
CA SER A 193 8.07 2.28 -14.80
C SER A 193 9.03 2.78 -15.89
N ILE A 194 9.80 1.86 -16.46
CA ILE A 194 10.93 2.10 -17.39
C ILE A 194 10.49 2.63 -18.77
N PHE A 195 9.22 2.99 -18.99
CA PHE A 195 8.69 3.17 -20.35
C PHE A 195 7.89 4.46 -20.51
N SER A 196 8.44 5.35 -21.34
CA SER A 196 7.76 6.54 -21.86
C SER A 196 6.85 6.26 -23.05
N ASP A 197 6.76 5.01 -23.52
CA ASP A 197 6.10 4.67 -24.79
C ASP A 197 4.95 3.67 -24.60
N LYS A 198 4.55 3.42 -23.34
CA LYS A 198 3.48 2.48 -22.99
C LYS A 198 2.11 3.15 -22.97
N SER A 199 1.09 2.40 -23.32
CA SER A 199 -0.29 2.86 -23.22
C SER A 199 -0.71 3.02 -21.74
N LEU A 200 -1.78 3.79 -21.50
CA LEU A 200 -2.35 3.94 -20.16
C LEU A 200 -2.69 2.58 -19.53
N LYS A 201 -3.30 1.68 -20.31
CA LYS A 201 -3.72 0.35 -19.85
C LYS A 201 -2.52 -0.51 -19.44
N GLU A 202 -1.43 -0.46 -20.20
CA GLU A 202 -0.21 -1.18 -19.88
C GLU A 202 0.48 -0.67 -18.60
N LEU A 203 0.41 0.63 -18.34
CA LEU A 203 0.92 1.21 -17.08
C LEU A 203 0.07 0.77 -15.89
N VAL A 204 -1.26 0.82 -16.02
CA VAL A 204 -2.17 0.33 -14.97
C VAL A 204 -1.97 -1.15 -14.70
N LEU A 205 -1.89 -1.99 -15.72
CA LEU A 205 -1.61 -3.42 -15.57
C LEU A 205 -0.25 -3.67 -14.89
N TYR A 206 0.76 -2.84 -15.17
CA TYR A 206 2.04 -2.91 -14.46
C TYR A 206 1.89 -2.53 -12.98
N GLY A 207 1.08 -1.52 -12.67
CA GLY A 207 0.69 -1.18 -11.29
C GLY A 207 -0.01 -2.33 -10.57
N ILE A 208 -0.88 -3.06 -11.26
CA ILE A 208 -1.55 -4.26 -10.74
C ILE A 208 -0.50 -5.33 -10.39
N PHE A 209 0.51 -5.57 -11.23
CA PHE A 209 1.56 -6.54 -10.90
C PHE A 209 2.39 -6.12 -9.66
N ILE A 210 2.63 -4.84 -9.47
CA ILE A 210 3.28 -4.35 -8.24
C ILE A 210 2.38 -4.60 -7.02
N ALA A 211 1.09 -4.33 -7.13
CA ALA A 211 0.12 -4.64 -6.08
C ALA A 211 0.09 -6.13 -5.72
N LEU A 212 0.10 -7.00 -6.73
CA LEU A 212 0.13 -8.44 -6.54
C LEU A 212 1.41 -8.89 -5.83
N GLY A 213 2.58 -8.38 -6.24
CA GLY A 213 3.84 -8.67 -5.57
C GLY A 213 3.85 -8.22 -4.11
N PHE A 214 3.28 -7.04 -3.82
CA PHE A 214 3.11 -6.54 -2.46
C PHE A 214 2.26 -7.50 -1.62
N SER A 215 1.05 -7.80 -2.10
CA SER A 215 0.09 -8.66 -1.40
C SER A 215 0.60 -10.10 -1.20
N PHE A 216 1.47 -10.58 -2.10
CA PHE A 216 2.06 -11.92 -1.99
C PHE A 216 2.97 -12.05 -0.78
N ILE A 217 3.86 -11.08 -0.56
CA ILE A 217 4.76 -11.09 0.60
C ILE A 217 3.96 -10.92 1.89
N GLU A 218 2.96 -10.03 1.89
CA GLU A 218 2.08 -9.84 3.03
C GLU A 218 1.31 -11.13 3.38
N ASN A 219 0.73 -11.80 2.38
CA ASN A 219 0.04 -13.07 2.57
C ASN A 219 0.97 -14.17 3.12
N ILE A 220 2.22 -14.26 2.63
CA ILE A 220 3.20 -15.19 3.20
C ILE A 220 3.35 -14.94 4.70
N LEU A 221 3.50 -13.69 5.13
CA LEU A 221 3.66 -13.38 6.55
C LEU A 221 2.42 -13.69 7.38
N TYR A 222 1.24 -13.29 6.91
CA TYR A 222 -0.02 -13.58 7.60
C TYR A 222 -0.24 -15.08 7.75
N PHE A 223 -0.10 -15.85 6.68
CA PHE A 223 -0.30 -17.29 6.72
C PHE A 223 0.78 -17.97 7.57
N THR A 224 2.03 -17.50 7.53
CA THR A 224 3.11 -18.00 8.39
C THR A 224 2.80 -17.81 9.86
N ASN A 225 2.36 -16.61 10.25
CA ASN A 225 2.04 -16.29 11.64
C ASN A 225 0.86 -17.13 12.15
N ILE A 226 -0.21 -17.24 11.36
CA ILE A 226 -1.41 -18.01 11.75
C ILE A 226 -1.13 -19.52 11.75
N PHE A 227 -0.38 -20.02 10.78
CA PHE A 227 -0.01 -21.43 10.70
C PHE A 227 0.85 -21.84 11.90
N PHE A 228 1.85 -21.04 12.30
CA PHE A 228 2.66 -21.36 13.46
C PHE A 228 1.92 -21.18 14.79
N ALA A 229 0.88 -20.33 14.84
CA ALA A 229 0.05 -20.17 16.02
C ALA A 229 -1.02 -21.26 16.18
N THR A 230 -1.65 -21.70 15.08
CA THR A 230 -2.87 -22.52 15.11
C THR A 230 -2.80 -23.82 14.29
N GLY A 231 -1.75 -24.02 13.49
CA GLY A 231 -1.64 -25.14 12.55
C GLY A 231 -2.65 -25.07 11.40
N PHE A 232 -3.03 -26.23 10.87
CA PHE A 232 -4.13 -26.36 9.90
C PHE A 232 -5.47 -26.21 10.61
N SER A 233 -5.91 -24.96 10.78
CA SER A 233 -7.14 -24.60 11.48
C SER A 233 -8.19 -24.03 10.51
N SER A 234 -9.45 -23.98 10.95
CA SER A 234 -10.51 -23.24 10.25
C SER A 234 -10.15 -21.75 10.11
N THR A 235 -9.48 -21.17 11.11
CA THR A 235 -8.97 -19.79 11.10
C THR A 235 -7.96 -19.55 9.99
N LEU A 236 -7.06 -20.49 9.73
CA LEU A 236 -6.12 -20.40 8.61
C LEU A 236 -6.86 -20.42 7.27
N LEU A 237 -7.85 -21.33 7.12
CA LEU A 237 -8.62 -21.45 5.88
C LEU A 237 -9.47 -20.21 5.59
N THR A 238 -10.18 -19.67 6.61
CA THR A 238 -10.96 -18.45 6.44
C THR A 238 -10.05 -17.27 6.12
N THR A 239 -8.93 -17.13 6.82
CA THR A 239 -7.95 -16.07 6.54
C THR A 239 -7.37 -16.20 5.13
N TYR A 240 -7.04 -17.42 4.70
CA TYR A 240 -6.61 -17.71 3.34
C TYR A 240 -7.62 -17.18 2.32
N PHE A 241 -8.90 -17.53 2.47
CA PHE A 241 -9.94 -17.09 1.55
C PHE A 241 -10.08 -15.56 1.53
N PHE A 242 -10.25 -14.93 2.70
CA PHE A 242 -10.44 -13.49 2.79
C PHE A 242 -9.27 -12.71 2.22
N ARG A 243 -8.04 -13.14 2.51
CA ARG A 243 -6.84 -12.47 2.01
C ARG A 243 -6.64 -12.69 0.51
N SER A 244 -6.82 -13.91 0.04
CA SER A 244 -6.60 -14.29 -1.37
C SER A 244 -7.60 -13.63 -2.33
N VAL A 245 -8.81 -13.35 -1.86
CA VAL A 245 -9.86 -12.73 -2.69
C VAL A 245 -9.93 -11.23 -2.41
N PHE A 246 -10.22 -10.82 -1.18
CA PHE A 246 -10.60 -9.45 -0.88
C PHE A 246 -9.40 -8.53 -0.63
N SER A 247 -8.42 -8.96 0.18
CA SER A 247 -7.23 -8.15 0.47
C SER A 247 -6.37 -7.95 -0.78
N ILE A 248 -6.07 -9.03 -1.54
CA ILE A 248 -5.37 -8.90 -2.83
C ILE A 248 -6.10 -7.90 -3.74
N PHE A 249 -7.43 -8.03 -3.85
CA PHE A 249 -8.22 -7.14 -4.68
C PHE A 249 -8.17 -5.67 -4.21
N LEU A 250 -8.15 -5.41 -2.91
CA LEU A 250 -7.93 -4.07 -2.37
C LEU A 250 -6.61 -3.47 -2.85
N HIS A 251 -5.50 -4.21 -2.78
CA HIS A 251 -4.21 -3.70 -3.27
C HIS A 251 -4.26 -3.38 -4.76
N ILE A 252 -4.94 -4.23 -5.55
CA ILE A 252 -5.16 -4.01 -6.99
C ILE A 252 -5.94 -2.71 -7.22
N LEU A 253 -7.04 -2.51 -6.50
CA LEU A 253 -7.88 -1.32 -6.60
C LEU A 253 -7.10 -0.04 -6.27
N CYS A 254 -6.47 0.00 -5.09
CA CYS A 254 -5.71 1.17 -4.62
C CYS A 254 -4.55 1.51 -5.56
N SER A 255 -3.79 0.50 -6.00
CA SER A 255 -2.69 0.71 -6.93
C SER A 255 -3.18 1.16 -8.30
N SER A 256 -4.30 0.62 -8.78
CA SER A 256 -4.90 1.03 -10.06
C SER A 256 -5.34 2.50 -10.03
N ILE A 257 -5.92 2.98 -8.93
CA ILE A 257 -6.33 4.39 -8.76
C ILE A 257 -5.12 5.32 -8.88
N ILE A 258 -4.04 5.03 -8.13
CA ILE A 258 -2.83 5.87 -8.11
C ILE A 258 -2.14 5.83 -9.48
N VAL A 259 -1.95 4.64 -10.04
CA VAL A 259 -1.25 4.46 -11.31
C VAL A 259 -2.05 5.02 -12.48
N TYR A 260 -3.37 4.88 -12.50
CA TYR A 260 -4.21 5.51 -13.51
C TYR A 260 -4.08 7.05 -13.48
N SER A 261 -4.05 7.63 -12.27
CA SER A 261 -3.82 9.07 -12.10
C SER A 261 -2.49 9.52 -12.70
N PHE A 262 -1.43 8.76 -12.43
CA PHE A 262 -0.11 9.01 -12.99
C PHE A 262 -0.07 8.82 -14.51
N ALA A 263 -0.55 7.68 -15.00
CA ALA A 263 -0.50 7.29 -16.41
C ALA A 263 -1.22 8.31 -17.29
N PHE A 264 -2.43 8.70 -16.92
CA PHE A 264 -3.19 9.70 -17.68
C PHE A 264 -2.51 11.08 -17.67
N CYS A 265 -1.81 11.46 -16.60
CA CYS A 265 -1.04 12.70 -16.60
C CYS A 265 0.14 12.65 -17.59
N ILE A 266 0.81 11.51 -17.71
CA ILE A 266 1.92 11.33 -18.66
C ILE A 266 1.40 11.30 -20.11
N THR A 267 0.33 10.55 -20.36
CA THR A 267 -0.17 10.38 -21.73
C THR A 267 -0.87 11.64 -22.26
N LYS A 268 -1.65 12.34 -21.43
CA LYS A 268 -2.46 13.48 -21.87
C LYS A 268 -1.71 14.81 -21.91
N TYR A 269 -0.73 15.02 -21.03
CA TYR A 269 -0.01 16.29 -20.97
C TYR A 269 1.35 16.17 -21.66
N GLN A 270 1.40 16.46 -22.96
CA GLN A 270 2.63 16.47 -23.76
C GLN A 270 3.76 17.32 -23.13
N ASN A 271 3.41 18.41 -22.42
CA ASN A 271 4.33 19.28 -21.68
C ASN A 271 4.28 19.11 -20.15
N PHE A 272 3.90 17.93 -19.67
CA PHE A 272 3.85 17.48 -18.26
C PHE A 272 3.85 18.61 -17.20
N ILE A 273 2.66 19.15 -16.91
CA ILE A 273 2.51 20.24 -15.94
C ILE A 273 2.53 19.65 -14.52
N PHE A 274 3.65 19.81 -13.81
CA PHE A 274 3.87 19.23 -12.48
C PHE A 274 2.74 19.53 -11.48
N LEU A 275 2.20 20.76 -11.46
CA LEU A 275 1.10 21.12 -10.56
C LEU A 275 -0.21 20.36 -10.86
N LYS A 276 -0.54 20.14 -12.13
CA LYS A 276 -1.73 19.34 -12.52
C LYS A 276 -1.56 17.89 -12.11
N TYR A 277 -0.34 17.36 -12.30
CA TYR A 277 0.03 16.04 -11.83
C TYR A 277 -0.13 15.91 -10.31
N ILE A 278 0.48 16.80 -9.52
CA ILE A 278 0.43 16.76 -8.06
C ILE A 278 -1.01 16.83 -7.56
N LYS A 279 -1.85 17.73 -8.08
CA LYS A 279 -3.26 17.82 -7.69
C LYS A 279 -3.99 16.49 -7.88
N ARG A 280 -3.80 15.85 -9.03
CA ARG A 280 -4.48 14.59 -9.36
C ARG A 280 -3.89 13.39 -8.61
N PHE A 281 -2.58 13.39 -8.40
CA PHE A 281 -1.88 12.41 -7.58
C PHE A 281 -2.38 12.45 -6.13
N LEU A 282 -2.49 13.63 -5.52
CA LEU A 282 -2.99 13.80 -4.16
C LEU A 282 -4.40 13.24 -3.98
N ILE A 283 -5.31 13.56 -4.93
CA ILE A 283 -6.68 13.04 -4.89
C ILE A 283 -6.67 11.51 -5.00
N ALA A 284 -5.85 10.96 -5.90
CA ALA A 284 -5.75 9.52 -6.09
C ALA A 284 -5.12 8.80 -4.87
N LEU A 285 -4.06 9.37 -4.29
CA LEU A 285 -3.41 8.85 -3.09
C LEU A 285 -4.38 8.92 -1.90
N PHE A 286 -5.04 10.05 -1.69
CA PHE A 286 -6.04 10.18 -0.62
C PHE A 286 -7.17 9.16 -0.78
N LEU A 287 -7.71 8.99 -1.99
CA LEU A 287 -8.76 8.01 -2.26
C LEU A 287 -8.26 6.57 -2.00
N ALA A 288 -7.06 6.22 -2.45
CA ALA A 288 -6.48 4.91 -2.22
C ALA A 288 -6.23 4.64 -0.72
N VAL A 289 -5.66 5.61 0.00
CA VAL A 289 -5.42 5.52 1.45
C VAL A 289 -6.73 5.38 2.22
N PHE A 290 -7.74 6.17 1.86
CA PHE A 290 -9.06 6.10 2.49
C PHE A 290 -9.72 4.76 2.24
N LEU A 291 -9.72 4.27 1.00
CA LEU A 291 -10.30 2.96 0.66
C LEU A 291 -9.56 1.82 1.39
N HIS A 292 -8.23 1.88 1.44
CA HIS A 292 -7.42 0.88 2.12
C HIS A 292 -7.69 0.86 3.62
N SER A 293 -7.52 1.99 4.29
CA SER A 293 -7.76 2.09 5.74
C SER A 293 -9.20 1.72 6.11
N PHE A 294 -10.20 2.13 5.33
CA PHE A 294 -11.59 1.75 5.59
C PHE A 294 -11.83 0.25 5.44
N PHE A 295 -11.21 -0.39 4.44
CA PHE A 295 -11.28 -1.83 4.29
C PHE A 295 -10.67 -2.56 5.50
N ASP A 296 -9.50 -2.13 5.97
CA ASP A 296 -8.84 -2.76 7.11
C ASP A 296 -9.63 -2.59 8.40
N ILE A 297 -10.21 -1.40 8.61
CA ILE A 297 -11.12 -1.15 9.73
C ILE A 297 -12.35 -2.04 9.62
N ALA A 298 -12.99 -2.12 8.46
CA ALA A 298 -14.17 -2.96 8.25
C ALA A 298 -13.86 -4.46 8.47
N LEU A 299 -12.70 -4.93 8.01
CA LEU A 299 -12.22 -6.28 8.23
C LEU A 299 -11.97 -6.53 9.72
N SER A 300 -11.33 -5.59 10.41
CA SER A 300 -11.02 -5.68 11.85
C SER A 300 -12.26 -5.67 12.73
N LEU A 301 -13.31 -4.97 12.31
CA LEU A 301 -14.61 -4.92 12.98
C LEU A 301 -15.57 -6.05 12.56
N GLY A 302 -15.13 -6.96 11.68
CA GLY A 302 -15.96 -8.08 11.21
C GLY A 302 -17.13 -7.68 10.29
N ILE A 303 -17.10 -6.48 9.70
CA ILE A 303 -18.19 -5.94 8.86
C ILE A 303 -18.08 -6.47 7.42
N SER A 304 -18.30 -7.78 7.26
CA SER A 304 -18.09 -8.51 5.99
C SER A 304 -18.92 -8.01 4.80
N PHE A 305 -20.11 -7.45 5.04
CA PHE A 305 -20.96 -6.90 3.97
C PHE A 305 -20.29 -5.73 3.23
N ILE A 306 -19.59 -4.86 3.96
CA ILE A 306 -18.86 -3.71 3.38
C ILE A 306 -17.74 -4.21 2.46
N ILE A 307 -17.01 -5.24 2.89
CA ILE A 307 -15.92 -5.86 2.13
C ILE A 307 -16.42 -6.36 0.77
N PHE A 308 -17.62 -6.96 0.74
CA PHE A 308 -18.23 -7.44 -0.51
C PHE A 308 -18.61 -6.29 -1.46
N LEU A 309 -19.16 -5.19 -0.95
CA LEU A 309 -19.46 -4.01 -1.77
C LEU A 309 -18.19 -3.37 -2.35
N TYR A 310 -17.12 -3.32 -1.55
CA TYR A 310 -15.79 -2.87 -1.99
C TYR A 310 -15.27 -3.71 -3.15
N PHE A 311 -15.40 -5.03 -3.05
CA PHE A 311 -15.00 -5.95 -4.09
C PHE A 311 -15.78 -5.71 -5.39
N LEU A 312 -17.11 -5.64 -5.33
CA LEU A 312 -17.94 -5.46 -6.52
C LEU A 312 -17.69 -4.09 -7.19
N GLY A 313 -17.79 -3.01 -6.41
CA GLY A 313 -17.60 -1.65 -6.91
C GLY A 313 -16.19 -1.41 -7.43
N GLY A 314 -15.19 -1.90 -6.71
CA GLY A 314 -13.81 -1.83 -7.14
C GLY A 314 -13.57 -2.65 -8.40
N TYR A 315 -14.16 -3.84 -8.53
CA TYR A 315 -13.99 -4.69 -9.72
C TYR A 315 -14.54 -4.02 -10.96
N ILE A 316 -15.73 -3.42 -10.85
CA ILE A 316 -16.33 -2.62 -11.92
C ILE A 316 -15.42 -1.44 -12.26
N TYR A 317 -14.89 -0.72 -11.27
CA TYR A 317 -13.98 0.40 -11.49
C TYR A 317 -12.71 -0.02 -12.24
N VAL A 318 -11.98 -1.02 -11.75
CA VAL A 318 -10.72 -1.47 -12.37
C VAL A 318 -10.98 -2.00 -13.77
N SER A 319 -12.02 -2.81 -13.97
CA SER A 319 -12.38 -3.33 -15.29
C SER A 319 -12.74 -2.20 -16.27
N SER A 320 -13.43 -1.15 -15.80
CA SER A 320 -13.79 0.00 -16.64
C SER A 320 -12.58 0.74 -17.21
N ILE A 321 -11.42 0.68 -16.54
CA ILE A 321 -10.17 1.28 -17.06
C ILE A 321 -9.73 0.58 -18.36
N PHE A 322 -9.88 -0.75 -18.42
CA PHE A 322 -9.46 -1.54 -19.57
C PHE A 322 -10.48 -1.51 -20.71
N TYR A 323 -11.77 -1.32 -20.42
CA TYR A 323 -12.82 -1.20 -21.45
C TYR A 323 -12.99 0.20 -22.02
N LYS A 324 -12.48 1.25 -21.37
CA LYS A 324 -12.48 2.59 -21.96
C LYS A 324 -11.63 2.58 -23.23
N GLU A 325 -12.28 2.83 -24.36
CA GLU A 325 -11.62 3.25 -25.59
C GLU A 325 -11.15 4.69 -25.40
N GLU A 326 -9.85 4.88 -25.19
CA GLU A 326 -9.31 6.23 -25.24
C GLU A 326 -9.15 6.64 -26.70
N LYS A 327 -10.05 7.49 -27.19
CA LYS A 327 -9.74 8.39 -28.31
C LYS A 327 -8.66 9.34 -27.80
N LEU A 328 -7.41 9.03 -28.11
CA LEU A 328 -6.24 9.87 -27.82
C LEU A 328 -6.32 11.20 -28.58
#